data_AF-M4YLA6-F1
#
_entry.id   AF-M4YLA6-F1
#
_cell.length_a   1.000
_cell.length_b   1.000
_cell.length_c   1.000
_cell.angle_alpha   90.00
_cell.angle_beta   90.00
_cell.angle_gamma   90.00
#
_symmetry.space_group_name_H-M   'P 1'
#
loop_
_entity.id
_entity.type
_entity.pdbx_description
1 polymer ?
#
loop_
_entity_poly.entity_id
_entity_poly.type
_entity_poly.pdbx_seq_one_letter_code
_entity_poly.pdbx_strand_id
1 'polypeptide(L)'
;MGDCKVEVEPGVCKMHTVIVAKPTEDMMGVTFEVQSDCAHVQNYADQLGTINPYEVLNTPFGETPFVKNASGVIPHAACPCVCAFIKAMEVASGMGLKRDVHFTITDA
;
A
#
# COMPACT_ATOMS: atom_id res chain seq x y z
N MET A 1 16.18 1.33 -6.04
CA MET A 1 15.19 2.39 -5.75
C MET A 1 14.67 2.91 -7.09
N GLY A 2 13.37 3.10 -7.20
CA GLY A 2 12.69 3.57 -8.40
C GLY A 2 11.18 3.34 -8.32
N ASP A 3 10.42 3.93 -9.23
CA ASP A 3 8.95 3.86 -9.17
C ASP A 3 8.44 2.42 -9.17
N CYS A 4 7.44 2.15 -8.33
CA CYS A 4 6.76 0.87 -8.25
C CYS A 4 5.27 1.05 -8.51
N LYS A 5 4.77 0.40 -9.57
CA LYS A 5 3.34 0.30 -9.85
C LYS A 5 2.81 -1.04 -9.35
N VAL A 6 1.72 -0.99 -8.58
CA VAL A 6 0.95 -2.16 -8.10
C VAL A 6 -0.50 -2.01 -8.55
N GLU A 7 -1.03 -3.08 -9.14
CA GLU A 7 -2.46 -3.21 -9.47
C GLU A 7 -3.09 -4.20 -8.50
N VAL A 8 -4.20 -3.81 -7.89
CA VAL A 8 -4.86 -4.59 -6.84
C VAL A 8 -6.22 -5.03 -7.32
N GLU A 9 -6.39 -6.35 -7.40
CA GLU A 9 -7.67 -7.02 -7.59
C GLU A 9 -8.16 -7.53 -6.23
N PRO A 10 -9.06 -6.80 -5.53
CA PRO A 10 -9.40 -7.09 -4.13
C PRO A 10 -10.40 -8.25 -3.95
N GLY A 11 -10.74 -8.97 -5.02
CA GLY A 11 -11.70 -10.06 -4.99
C GLY A 11 -13.15 -9.59 -5.09
N VAL A 12 -14.02 -10.05 -4.18
CA VAL A 12 -15.47 -9.97 -4.34
C VAL A 12 -16.05 -8.56 -4.42
N CYS A 13 -15.39 -7.54 -3.85
CA CYS A 13 -15.86 -6.16 -3.95
C CYS A 13 -15.60 -5.54 -5.33
N LYS A 14 -14.67 -6.11 -6.13
CA LYS A 14 -14.33 -5.69 -7.50
C LYS A 14 -13.90 -4.23 -7.66
N MET A 15 -13.55 -3.54 -6.57
CA MET A 15 -13.11 -2.15 -6.60
C MET A 15 -11.62 -2.09 -6.91
N HIS A 16 -11.28 -2.03 -8.20
CA HIS A 16 -9.89 -2.04 -8.65
C HIS A 16 -9.13 -0.83 -8.11
N THR A 17 -7.83 -1.02 -7.80
CA THR A 17 -6.96 0.04 -7.31
C THR A 17 -5.58 -0.04 -7.96
N VAL A 18 -5.11 1.10 -8.45
CA VAL A 18 -3.74 1.29 -8.93
C VAL A 18 -2.98 2.17 -7.96
N ILE A 19 -1.82 1.69 -7.51
CA ILE A 19 -0.91 2.40 -6.62
C ILE A 19 0.41 2.59 -7.36
N VAL A 20 0.88 3.83 -7.46
CA VAL A 20 2.23 4.17 -7.96
C VAL A 20 3.01 4.79 -6.81
N ALA A 21 3.95 4.02 -6.26
CA ALA A 21 4.87 4.47 -5.23
C ALA A 21 6.12 5.08 -5.87
N LYS A 22 6.46 6.31 -5.47
CA LYS A 22 7.57 7.10 -6.02
C LYS A 22 8.54 7.50 -4.92
N PRO A 23 9.83 7.13 -4.99
CA PRO A 23 10.84 7.68 -4.09
C PRO A 23 10.92 9.20 -4.21
N THR A 24 11.16 9.89 -3.10
CA THR A 24 11.48 11.32 -3.11
C THR A 24 12.86 11.58 -3.72
N GLU A 25 13.13 12.82 -4.15
CA GLU A 25 14.41 13.19 -4.78
C GLU A 25 15.63 12.92 -3.88
N ASP A 26 15.46 13.09 -2.57
CA ASP A 26 16.48 12.81 -1.55
C ASP A 26 16.59 11.33 -1.17
N MET A 27 15.74 10.46 -1.74
CA MET A 27 15.66 9.02 -1.49
C MET A 27 15.34 8.64 -0.02
N MET A 28 14.85 9.59 0.79
CA MET A 28 14.53 9.36 2.21
C MET A 28 13.05 9.04 2.45
N GLY A 29 12.19 9.24 1.46
CA GLY A 29 10.77 9.00 1.56
C GLY A 29 10.17 8.37 0.29
N VAL A 30 8.90 7.97 0.41
CA VAL A 30 8.07 7.47 -0.69
C VAL A 30 6.74 8.21 -0.65
N THR A 31 6.30 8.68 -1.82
CA THR A 31 4.97 9.27 -2.05
C THR A 31 4.14 8.34 -2.91
N PHE A 32 2.81 8.53 -2.92
CA PHE A 32 1.89 7.66 -3.63
C PHE A 32 0.97 8.46 -4.55
N GLU A 33 0.89 8.03 -5.81
CA GLU A 33 -0.17 8.41 -6.74
C GLU A 33 -1.15 7.24 -6.84
N VAL A 34 -2.42 7.48 -6.54
CA VAL A 34 -3.41 6.40 -6.38
C VAL A 34 -4.68 6.73 -7.14
N GLN A 35 -5.19 5.71 -7.83
CA GLN A 35 -6.52 5.71 -8.41
C GLN A 35 -7.26 4.46 -7.90
N SER A 36 -8.40 4.66 -7.23
CA SER A 36 -9.21 3.55 -6.72
C SER A 36 -10.69 3.72 -7.04
N ASP A 37 -11.34 2.63 -7.41
CA ASP A 37 -12.80 2.54 -7.49
C ASP A 37 -13.46 2.49 -6.09
N CYS A 38 -12.67 2.31 -5.02
CA CYS A 38 -13.14 2.34 -3.64
C CYS A 38 -12.92 3.72 -3.02
N ALA A 39 -14.00 4.43 -2.72
CA ALA A 39 -13.93 5.75 -2.07
C ALA A 39 -13.17 5.73 -0.72
N HIS A 40 -13.22 4.62 0.03
CA HIS A 40 -12.46 4.48 1.28
C HIS A 40 -10.96 4.36 1.04
N VAL A 41 -10.55 3.60 0.01
CA VAL A 41 -9.13 3.46 -0.34
C VAL A 41 -8.60 4.76 -0.93
N GLN A 42 -9.39 5.47 -1.74
CA GLN A 42 -9.04 6.79 -2.24
C GLN A 42 -8.83 7.78 -1.08
N ASN A 43 -9.80 7.90 -0.17
CA ASN A 43 -9.69 8.77 1.00
C ASN A 43 -8.48 8.41 1.88
N TYR A 44 -8.18 7.11 2.03
CA TYR A 44 -6.99 6.65 2.75
C TYR A 44 -5.69 7.09 2.05
N ALA A 45 -5.62 6.94 0.73
CA ALA A 45 -4.47 7.36 -0.07
C ALA A 45 -4.19 8.86 0.06
N ASP A 46 -5.25 9.67 -0.01
CA ASP A 46 -5.16 11.13 0.06
C ASP A 46 -4.60 11.62 1.42
N GLN A 47 -4.61 10.78 2.46
CA GLN A 47 -4.13 11.09 3.81
C GLN A 47 -2.71 10.57 4.13
N LEU A 48 -2.13 9.69 3.31
CA LEU A 48 -0.88 8.99 3.64
C LEU A 48 0.37 9.90 3.65
N GLY A 49 0.39 10.96 2.83
CA GLY A 49 1.54 11.86 2.71
C GLY A 49 2.84 11.14 2.30
N THR A 50 3.98 11.73 2.66
CA THR A 50 5.31 11.12 2.45
C THR A 50 5.63 10.16 3.58
N ILE A 51 6.01 8.93 3.23
CA ILE A 51 6.34 7.87 4.19
C ILE A 51 7.85 7.58 4.16
N ASN A 52 8.48 7.53 5.33
CA ASN A 52 9.86 7.08 5.48
C ASN A 52 9.91 5.54 5.58
N PRO A 53 10.47 4.83 4.58
CA PRO A 53 10.50 3.37 4.58
C PRO A 53 11.33 2.78 5.73
N TYR A 54 12.40 3.46 6.16
CA TYR A 54 13.22 3.00 7.28
C TYR A 54 12.46 3.04 8.60
N GLU A 55 11.64 4.06 8.83
CA GLU A 55 10.79 4.13 10.03
C GLU A 55 9.76 3.02 10.03
N VAL A 56 9.11 2.76 8.89
CA VAL A 56 8.08 1.71 8.77
C VAL A 56 8.67 0.33 9.09
N LEU A 57 9.85 0.00 8.57
CA LEU A 57 10.49 -1.30 8.82
C LEU A 57 10.92 -1.52 10.28
N ASN A 58 11.15 -0.43 11.03
CA ASN A 58 11.49 -0.48 12.45
C ASN A 58 10.27 -0.34 13.38
N THR A 59 9.06 -0.17 12.82
CA THR A 59 7.83 0.00 13.59
C THR A 59 7.07 -1.32 13.65
N PRO A 60 6.55 -1.74 14.83
CA PRO A 60 5.65 -2.88 14.91
C PRO A 60 4.48 -2.76 13.92
N PHE A 61 4.12 -3.86 13.23
CA PHE A 61 3.15 -3.82 12.13
C PHE A 61 1.85 -3.06 12.46
N GLY A 62 1.23 -3.38 13.59
CA GLY A 62 -0.02 -2.75 14.04
C GLY A 62 0.09 -1.25 14.37
N GLU A 63 1.31 -0.73 14.46
CA GLU A 63 1.61 0.66 14.78
C GLU A 63 2.15 1.47 13.61
N THR A 64 2.36 0.83 12.45
CA THR A 64 2.82 1.49 11.23
C THR A 64 1.85 2.60 10.80
N PRO A 65 2.33 3.67 10.14
CA PRO A 65 1.46 4.72 9.61
C PRO A 65 0.41 4.15 8.65
N PHE A 66 0.74 3.10 7.88
CA PHE A 66 -0.21 2.43 7.00
C PHE A 66 -1.40 1.85 7.75
N VAL A 67 -1.16 1.11 8.85
CA VAL A 67 -2.22 0.47 9.63
C VAL A 67 -2.99 1.48 10.48
N LYS A 68 -2.29 2.42 11.13
CA LYS A 68 -2.93 3.47 11.94
C LYS A 68 -3.89 4.33 11.11
N ASN A 69 -3.46 4.77 9.92
CA ASN A 69 -4.29 5.60 9.05
C ASN A 69 -5.44 4.80 8.42
N ALA A 70 -5.27 3.49 8.24
CA ALA A 70 -6.33 2.63 7.68
C ALA A 70 -7.46 2.35 8.68
N SER A 71 -7.14 2.22 9.98
CA SER A 71 -8.06 1.78 11.04
C SER A 71 -9.36 2.60 11.14
N GLY A 72 -9.31 3.90 10.83
CA GLY A 72 -10.48 4.78 10.85
C GLY A 72 -11.19 4.98 9.50
N VAL A 73 -10.64 4.44 8.41
CA VAL A 73 -11.08 4.78 7.04
C VAL A 73 -11.53 3.54 6.27
N ILE A 74 -10.79 2.43 6.38
CA ILE A 74 -11.04 1.21 5.63
C ILE A 74 -12.06 0.34 6.37
N PRO A 75 -13.23 0.04 5.77
CA PRO A 75 -14.32 -0.65 6.47
C PRO A 75 -14.12 -2.16 6.61
N HIS A 76 -13.20 -2.76 5.85
CA HIS A 76 -12.97 -4.20 5.82
C HIS A 76 -11.54 -4.53 6.26
N ALA A 77 -11.40 -5.23 7.39
CA ALA A 77 -10.10 -5.58 7.96
C ALA A 77 -9.21 -6.40 7.01
N ALA A 78 -9.82 -7.22 6.14
CA ALA A 78 -9.11 -8.05 5.18
C ALA A 78 -8.84 -7.36 3.83
N CYS A 79 -9.09 -6.06 3.70
CA CYS A 79 -8.83 -5.35 2.44
C CYS A 79 -7.33 -5.47 2.07
N PRO A 80 -6.99 -6.02 0.89
CA PRO A 80 -5.59 -6.23 0.53
C PRO A 80 -4.86 -4.93 0.19
N CYS A 81 -5.59 -3.82 -0.03
CA CYS A 81 -5.00 -2.55 -0.44
C CYS A 81 -3.95 -2.04 0.56
N VAL A 82 -4.20 -2.12 1.88
CA VAL A 82 -3.24 -1.65 2.90
C VAL A 82 -1.90 -2.38 2.77
N CYS A 83 -1.93 -3.69 2.57
CA CYS A 83 -0.73 -4.49 2.32
C CYS A 83 -0.06 -4.11 0.99
N ALA A 84 -0.86 -3.81 -0.05
CA ALA A 84 -0.34 -3.38 -1.35
C ALA A 84 0.44 -2.05 -1.27
N PHE A 85 -0.02 -1.08 -0.46
CA PHE A 85 0.73 0.16 -0.19
C PHE A 85 2.10 -0.10 0.43
N ILE A 86 2.13 -0.97 1.46
CA ILE A 86 3.38 -1.36 2.12
C ILE A 86 4.33 -2.04 1.13
N LYS A 87 3.82 -2.98 0.32
CA LYS A 87 4.62 -3.68 -0.69
C LYS A 87 5.14 -2.75 -1.78
N ALA A 88 4.32 -1.82 -2.26
CA ALA A 88 4.73 -0.81 -3.23
C ALA A 88 5.87 0.05 -2.67
N MET A 89 5.77 0.49 -1.41
CA MET A 89 6.81 1.24 -0.71
C MET A 89 8.10 0.43 -0.56
N GLU A 90 8.01 -0.83 -0.10
CA GLU A 90 9.17 -1.71 0.06
C GLU A 90 9.94 -1.84 -1.26
N VAL A 91 9.24 -2.10 -2.37
CA VAL A 91 9.87 -2.22 -3.69
C VAL A 91 10.43 -0.87 -4.16
N ALA A 92 9.67 0.22 -4.03
CA ALA A 92 10.10 1.53 -4.51
C ALA A 92 11.36 2.03 -3.78
N SER A 93 11.40 1.82 -2.46
CA SER A 93 12.54 2.14 -1.60
C SER A 93 13.71 1.15 -1.71
N GLY A 94 13.58 0.06 -2.48
CA GLY A 94 14.62 -0.97 -2.59
C GLY A 94 14.79 -1.84 -1.34
N MET A 95 13.85 -1.77 -0.40
CA MET A 95 13.80 -2.62 0.79
C MET A 95 13.15 -3.98 0.54
N GLY A 96 12.34 -4.08 -0.52
CA GLY A 96 11.67 -5.29 -0.96
C GLY A 96 12.06 -5.69 -2.39
N LEU A 97 12.06 -7.00 -2.64
CA LEU A 97 12.26 -7.52 -3.99
C LEU A 97 10.95 -7.43 -4.78
N LYS A 98 11.04 -6.96 -6.03
CA LYS A 98 9.89 -6.91 -6.95
C LYS A 98 9.43 -8.32 -7.30
N ARG A 99 8.26 -8.70 -6.78
CA ARG A 99 7.60 -9.98 -7.06
C ARG A 99 6.12 -9.88 -6.76
N ASP A 100 5.31 -10.51 -7.60
CA ASP A 100 3.85 -10.53 -7.44
C ASP A 100 3.45 -11.36 -6.21
N VAL A 101 2.40 -10.90 -5.53
CA VAL A 101 1.74 -11.59 -4.42
C VAL A 101 0.26 -11.74 -4.77
N HIS A 102 -0.30 -12.92 -4.54
CA HIS A 102 -1.71 -13.19 -4.79
C HIS A 102 -2.25 -14.17 -3.75
N PHE A 103 -3.56 -14.12 -3.56
CA PHE A 103 -4.31 -15.13 -2.83
C PHE A 103 -5.10 -15.96 -3.84
N THR A 104 -5.13 -17.27 -3.63
CA THR A 104 -6.02 -18.17 -4.37
C THR A 104 -6.98 -18.77 -3.35
N ILE A 105 -8.28 -18.56 -3.55
CA ILE A 105 -9.33 -19.14 -2.70
C ILE A 105 -9.91 -20.34 -3.44
N THR A 106 -9.77 -21.52 -2.86
CA THR A 106 -10.31 -22.78 -3.39
C THR A 106 -11.12 -23.48 -2.31
N ASP A 107 -11.92 -24.45 -2.71
CA ASP A 107 -12.48 -25.41 -1.76
C ASP A 107 -11.34 -26.19 -1.06
N ALA A 108 -11.60 -26.65 0.17
CA ALA A 108 -10.64 -27.37 1.01
C ALA A 108 -10.56 -28.86 0.68
#